data_AF-A0A0D2XJC8-F1
#
_entry.id   AF-A0A0D2XJC8-F1
#
_cell.length_a   1.000
_cell.length_b   1.000
_cell.length_c   1.000
_cell.angle_alpha   90.00
_cell.angle_beta   90.00
_cell.angle_gamma   90.00
#
_symmetry.space_group_name_H-M   'P 1'
#
loop_
_entity.id
_entity.type
_entity.pdbx_description
1 polymer ?
#
loop_
_entity_poly.entity_id
_entity_poly.type
_entity_poly.pdbx_seq_one_letter_code
_entity_poly.pdbx_strand_id
1 'polypeptide(L)'
;MDVNKISTLLPASDEAFQLGMEEPSTSLPQVLGGDNSLCSSFAYRITTTHLFHECLDHTYQDHQASDLTDIQNSQFWKRHRDLDTSLATAFIALPETLRGSHTKEATTINLQLHTASICIHRVGAVQAKKHNISADVLSNTQARLVPSADAIFNIIASQPDVTAMFGNPLVTFAAYMATYVFLEDYVSAQNRTSEMKMTALMELMITIGRENPVTASAAIQMAHELRKTGIDASAVDKVQDLMGEGIAKGPLLGQQNTAEGSVLFCPFDGPSGPAPPGVPSEILRGNLSGFP
;
A
#
# COMPACT_ATOMS: atom_id res chain seq x y z
N MET A 1 -8.16 10.58 14.10
CA MET A 1 -9.44 10.70 14.84
C MET A 1 -9.28 9.93 16.14
N ASP A 2 -9.77 10.41 17.29
CA ASP A 2 -9.65 9.66 18.55
C ASP A 2 -10.74 8.57 18.62
N VAL A 3 -10.36 7.32 18.34
CA VAL A 3 -11.27 6.18 18.31
C VAL A 3 -12.00 5.96 19.64
N ASN A 4 -11.39 6.35 20.77
CA ASN A 4 -12.01 6.24 22.09
C ASN A 4 -13.22 7.17 22.28
N LYS A 5 -13.43 8.11 21.35
CA LYS A 5 -14.58 9.01 21.33
C LYS A 5 -15.68 8.56 20.37
N ILE A 6 -15.48 7.45 19.65
CA ILE A 6 -16.47 6.87 18.75
C ILE A 6 -17.34 5.89 19.54
N SER A 7 -18.53 6.33 19.95
CA SER A 7 -19.52 5.50 20.62
C SER A 7 -20.56 4.89 19.68
N THR A 8 -20.44 5.14 18.37
CA THR A 8 -21.38 4.63 17.36
C THR A 8 -21.14 3.14 17.14
N LEU A 9 -22.23 2.37 17.07
CA LEU A 9 -22.18 0.96 16.68
C LEU A 9 -21.71 0.85 15.23
N LEU A 10 -20.95 -0.22 14.95
CA LEU A 10 -20.57 -0.58 13.59
C LEU A 10 -21.81 -0.98 12.78
N PRO A 11 -21.76 -0.85 11.45
CA PRO A 11 -22.89 -1.21 10.60
C PRO A 11 -23.23 -2.70 10.67
N ALA A 12 -24.53 -2.99 10.55
CA ALA A 12 -25.05 -4.34 10.34
C ALA A 12 -24.60 -4.92 8.99
N SER A 13 -24.93 -6.19 8.73
CA SER A 13 -24.70 -6.83 7.43
C SER A 13 -25.52 -6.17 6.31
N ASP A 14 -25.04 -6.27 5.06
CA ASP A 14 -25.76 -5.73 3.89
C ASP A 14 -27.11 -6.43 3.73
N GLU A 15 -27.20 -7.72 4.08
CA GLU A 15 -28.41 -8.52 4.06
C GLU A 15 -29.44 -8.02 5.08
N ALA A 16 -29.02 -7.79 6.34
CA ALA A 16 -29.90 -7.26 7.37
C ALA A 16 -30.41 -5.87 7.01
N PHE A 17 -29.55 -5.01 6.46
CA PHE A 17 -29.93 -3.68 5.98
C PHE A 17 -30.96 -3.76 4.84
N GLN A 18 -30.73 -4.61 3.84
CA GLN A 18 -31.64 -4.77 2.69
C GLN A 18 -33.01 -5.34 3.11
N LEU A 19 -33.04 -6.24 4.08
CA LEU A 19 -34.26 -6.87 4.56
C LEU A 19 -34.97 -6.08 5.68
N GLY A 20 -34.38 -4.98 6.14
CA GLY A 20 -34.89 -4.20 7.27
C GLY A 20 -34.91 -5.01 8.58
N MET A 21 -34.00 -5.97 8.74
CA MET A 21 -33.88 -6.78 9.94
C MET A 21 -32.92 -6.13 10.93
N GLU A 22 -33.32 -6.07 12.21
CA GLU A 22 -32.46 -5.62 13.28
C GLU A 22 -31.38 -6.68 13.56
N GLU A 23 -30.12 -6.25 13.60
CA GLU A 23 -28.96 -7.10 13.88
C GLU A 23 -28.17 -6.48 15.06
N PRO A 24 -27.84 -7.25 16.10
CA PRO A 24 -26.95 -6.78 17.16
C PRO A 24 -25.58 -6.39 16.58
N SER A 25 -25.02 -5.29 17.09
CA SER A 25 -23.72 -4.77 16.63
C SER A 25 -22.85 -4.34 17.81
N THR A 26 -21.58 -4.09 17.54
CA THR A 26 -20.53 -3.70 18.48
C THR A 26 -19.89 -2.38 18.04
N SER A 27 -19.20 -1.67 18.95
CA SER A 27 -18.50 -0.43 18.62
C SER A 27 -17.07 -0.67 18.13
N LEU A 28 -16.51 0.27 17.38
CA LEU A 28 -15.12 0.17 16.89
C LEU A 28 -14.10 -0.06 18.03
N PRO A 29 -14.15 0.63 19.19
CA PRO A 29 -13.23 0.36 20.29
C PRO A 29 -13.34 -1.06 20.86
N GLN A 30 -14.54 -1.65 20.90
CA GLN A 30 -14.73 -3.02 21.40
C GLN A 30 -14.10 -4.05 20.46
N VAL A 31 -14.28 -3.87 19.14
CA VAL A 31 -13.65 -4.72 18.12
C VAL A 31 -12.14 -4.61 18.15
N LEU A 32 -11.61 -3.38 18.25
CA LEU A 32 -10.17 -3.15 18.39
C LEU A 32 -9.62 -3.71 19.72
N GLY A 33 -10.46 -3.82 20.75
CA GLY A 33 -10.15 -4.49 22.01
C GLY A 33 -10.25 -6.03 21.95
N GLY A 34 -10.63 -6.60 20.81
CA GLY A 34 -10.68 -8.04 20.57
C GLY A 34 -12.08 -8.67 20.67
N ASP A 35 -13.13 -7.90 20.96
CA ASP A 35 -14.52 -8.41 20.97
C ASP A 35 -15.15 -8.28 19.58
N ASN A 36 -15.04 -9.36 18.80
CA ASN A 36 -15.54 -9.44 17.43
C ASN A 36 -16.82 -10.28 17.32
N SER A 37 -17.44 -10.62 18.45
CA SER A 37 -18.56 -11.57 18.52
C SER A 37 -19.81 -11.10 17.76
N LEU A 38 -19.98 -9.78 17.61
CA LEU A 38 -21.09 -9.13 16.91
C LEU A 38 -20.62 -8.38 15.64
N CYS A 39 -19.48 -8.76 15.07
CA CYS A 39 -18.99 -8.14 13.84
C CYS A 39 -19.69 -8.71 12.60
N SER A 40 -20.46 -7.87 11.92
CA SER A 40 -20.93 -8.14 10.57
C SER A 40 -19.78 -8.12 9.55
N SER A 41 -20.02 -8.64 8.33
CA SER A 41 -19.07 -8.50 7.21
C SER A 41 -18.69 -7.04 6.93
N PHE A 42 -19.67 -6.13 7.02
CA PHE A 42 -19.45 -4.70 6.85
C PHE A 42 -18.57 -4.13 7.97
N ALA A 43 -18.81 -4.53 9.23
CA ALA A 43 -18.01 -4.12 10.38
C ALA A 43 -16.53 -4.51 10.22
N TYR A 44 -16.25 -5.71 9.68
CA TYR A 44 -14.88 -6.14 9.36
C TYR A 44 -14.23 -5.25 8.30
N ARG A 45 -14.96 -4.83 7.26
CA ARG A 45 -14.45 -3.91 6.23
C ARG A 45 -14.05 -2.55 6.82
N ILE A 46 -14.89 -1.99 7.68
CA ILE A 46 -14.62 -0.70 8.34
C ILE A 46 -13.41 -0.80 9.26
N THR A 47 -13.37 -1.83 10.10
CA THR A 47 -12.27 -2.04 11.04
C THR A 47 -10.95 -2.27 10.31
N THR A 48 -10.94 -3.09 9.26
CA THR A 48 -9.75 -3.35 8.45
C THR A 48 -9.29 -2.09 7.71
N THR A 49 -10.23 -1.31 7.17
CA THR A 49 -9.89 -0.05 6.49
C THR A 49 -9.29 0.96 7.46
N HIS A 50 -9.82 1.06 8.68
CA HIS A 50 -9.25 1.90 9.73
C HIS A 50 -7.83 1.47 10.09
N LEU A 51 -7.61 0.17 10.33
CA LEU A 51 -6.29 -0.35 10.65
C LEU A 51 -5.28 -0.13 9.51
N PHE A 52 -5.71 -0.34 8.26
CA PHE A 52 -4.90 -0.06 7.08
C PHE A 52 -4.48 1.42 7.02
N HIS A 53 -5.41 2.34 7.32
CA HIS A 53 -5.10 3.77 7.38
C HIS A 53 -4.10 4.10 8.49
N GLU A 54 -4.27 3.59 9.71
CA GLU A 54 -3.33 3.82 10.82
C GLU A 54 -1.92 3.30 10.51
N CYS A 55 -1.84 2.19 9.77
CA CYS A 55 -0.58 1.62 9.27
C CYS A 55 0.06 2.49 8.19
N LEU A 56 -0.71 2.99 7.23
CA LEU A 56 -0.22 3.94 6.23
C LEU A 56 0.25 5.25 6.87
N ASP A 57 -0.52 5.81 7.79
CA ASP A 57 -0.14 7.03 8.52
C ASP A 57 1.19 6.84 9.26
N HIS A 58 1.41 5.66 9.86
CA HIS A 58 2.67 5.35 10.51
C HIS A 58 3.85 5.35 9.54
N THR A 59 3.63 4.97 8.27
CA THR A 59 4.64 5.02 7.22
C THR A 59 4.95 6.46 6.75
N TYR A 60 4.00 7.39 6.86
CA TYR A 60 4.18 8.79 6.44
C TYR A 60 4.68 9.74 7.51
N GLN A 61 4.56 9.36 8.78
CA GLN A 61 4.97 10.20 9.89
C GLN A 61 6.47 10.53 9.78
N ASP A 62 6.78 11.82 9.88
CA ASP A 62 8.16 12.27 9.94
C ASP A 62 8.77 11.83 11.27
N HIS A 63 9.65 10.83 11.24
CA HIS A 63 10.26 10.22 12.42
C HIS A 63 11.45 11.02 12.98
N GLN A 64 11.47 12.34 12.75
CA GLN A 64 12.61 13.23 12.99
C GLN A 64 13.01 13.48 14.46
N ALA A 65 12.35 12.86 15.45
CA ALA A 65 12.60 13.14 16.87
C ALA A 65 12.59 11.87 17.75
N SER A 66 13.29 10.81 17.35
CA SER A 66 13.58 9.73 18.29
C SER A 66 14.67 10.17 19.27
N ASP A 67 14.38 10.04 20.57
CA ASP A 67 15.41 10.09 21.61
C ASP A 67 16.42 8.97 21.30
N LEU A 68 17.61 9.36 20.85
CA LEU A 68 18.67 8.44 20.42
C LEU A 68 19.20 7.60 21.59
N THR A 69 18.87 7.96 22.83
CA THR A 69 19.32 7.23 24.02
C THR A 69 18.54 5.95 24.28
N ASP A 70 17.27 5.86 23.84
CA ASP A 70 16.43 4.66 23.96
C ASP A 70 15.54 4.48 22.72
N ILE A 71 16.20 4.15 21.60
CA ILE A 71 15.54 4.00 20.30
C ILE A 71 14.49 2.90 20.34
N GLN A 72 14.75 1.78 21.03
CA GLN A 72 13.81 0.65 21.10
C GLN A 72 12.51 1.00 21.85
N ASN A 73 12.54 1.94 22.79
CA ASN A 73 11.35 2.45 23.48
C ASN A 73 10.88 3.82 23.00
N SER A 74 11.42 4.29 21.87
CA SER A 74 10.92 5.49 21.19
C SER A 74 9.45 5.37 20.81
N GLN A 75 8.80 6.50 20.60
CA GLN A 75 7.38 6.55 20.20
C GLN A 75 7.13 5.80 18.89
N PHE A 76 8.07 5.86 17.94
CA PHE A 76 8.00 5.10 16.69
C PHE A 76 7.86 3.59 16.96
N TRP A 77 8.81 3.00 17.70
CA TRP A 77 8.82 1.55 17.93
C TRP A 77 7.69 1.07 18.86
N LYS A 78 7.21 1.93 19.77
CA LYS A 78 5.98 1.66 20.53
C LYS A 78 4.78 1.56 19.59
N ARG A 79 4.53 2.59 18.78
CA ARG A 79 3.45 2.60 17.80
C ARG A 79 3.57 1.45 16.78
N HIS A 80 4.77 1.16 16.32
CA HIS A 80 5.04 0.04 15.40
C HIS A 80 4.60 -1.30 15.99
N ARG A 81 4.98 -1.60 17.24
CA ARG A 81 4.57 -2.83 17.94
C ARG A 81 3.07 -2.90 18.18
N ASP A 82 2.44 -1.77 18.52
CA ASP A 82 0.98 -1.71 18.73
C ASP A 82 0.22 -2.01 17.44
N LEU A 83 0.70 -1.48 16.31
CA LEU A 83 0.13 -1.74 14.98
C LEU A 83 0.38 -3.17 14.51
N ASP A 84 1.59 -3.70 14.69
CA ASP A 84 1.92 -5.09 14.33
C ASP A 84 1.06 -6.08 15.15
N THR A 85 0.89 -5.83 16.45
CA THR A 85 -0.01 -6.62 17.30
C THR A 85 -1.46 -6.52 16.81
N SER A 86 -1.91 -5.34 16.43
CA SER A 86 -3.27 -5.12 15.92
C SER A 86 -3.49 -5.84 14.58
N LEU A 87 -2.50 -5.86 13.69
CA LEU A 87 -2.53 -6.64 12.45
C LEU A 87 -2.57 -8.14 12.72
N ALA A 88 -1.74 -8.64 13.63
CA ALA A 88 -1.74 -10.05 14.01
C ALA A 88 -3.11 -10.46 14.57
N THR A 89 -3.70 -9.65 15.46
CA THR A 89 -5.05 -9.87 15.98
C THR A 89 -6.09 -9.84 14.86
N ALA A 90 -6.01 -8.90 13.91
CA ALA A 90 -6.95 -8.82 12.79
C ALA A 90 -6.91 -10.08 11.92
N PHE A 91 -5.72 -10.62 11.61
CA PHE A 91 -5.59 -11.87 10.87
C PHE A 91 -6.17 -13.08 11.62
N ILE A 92 -6.00 -13.13 12.95
CA ILE A 92 -6.54 -14.22 13.79
C ILE A 92 -8.06 -14.12 13.90
N ALA A 93 -8.57 -12.90 14.05
CA ALA A 93 -9.99 -12.61 14.23
C ALA A 93 -10.83 -12.77 12.96
N LEU A 94 -10.19 -12.76 11.79
CA LEU A 94 -10.91 -12.77 10.52
C LEU A 94 -11.69 -14.11 10.36
N PRO A 95 -13.02 -14.07 10.14
CA PRO A 95 -13.83 -15.27 9.95
C PRO A 95 -13.40 -16.07 8.72
N GLU A 96 -13.61 -17.39 8.75
CA GLU A 96 -13.25 -18.28 7.63
C GLU A 96 -13.91 -17.87 6.31
N THR A 97 -15.14 -17.34 6.35
CA THR A 97 -15.85 -16.85 5.16
C THR A 97 -15.17 -15.65 4.49
N LEU A 98 -14.33 -14.92 5.23
CA LEU A 98 -13.51 -13.81 4.74
C LEU A 98 -12.04 -14.22 4.54
N ARG A 99 -11.58 -15.34 5.10
CA ARG A 99 -10.24 -15.90 4.87
C ARG A 99 -10.24 -16.76 3.61
N GLY A 100 -9.47 -16.37 2.60
CA GLY A 100 -9.30 -17.19 1.38
C GLY A 100 -10.54 -17.30 0.49
N SER A 101 -11.62 -16.55 0.77
CA SER A 101 -12.78 -16.41 -0.11
C SER A 101 -12.48 -15.46 -1.26
N HIS A 102 -13.07 -15.73 -2.43
CA HIS A 102 -12.93 -14.90 -3.64
C HIS A 102 -14.01 -13.83 -3.74
N THR A 103 -14.83 -13.60 -2.70
CA THR A 103 -15.76 -12.46 -2.73
C THR A 103 -14.99 -11.15 -2.79
N LYS A 104 -15.65 -10.11 -3.33
CA LYS A 104 -15.05 -8.77 -3.41
C LYS A 104 -14.70 -8.23 -2.02
N GLU A 105 -15.52 -8.49 -1.01
CA GLU A 105 -15.22 -8.07 0.38
C GLU A 105 -13.98 -8.78 0.91
N ALA A 106 -13.95 -10.11 0.85
CA ALA A 106 -12.84 -10.92 1.34
C ALA A 106 -11.53 -10.51 0.65
N THR A 107 -11.56 -10.37 -0.67
CA THR A 107 -10.42 -9.92 -1.48
C THR A 107 -9.92 -8.55 -1.03
N THR A 108 -10.83 -7.59 -0.85
CA THR A 108 -10.47 -6.23 -0.41
C THR A 108 -9.84 -6.23 0.99
N ILE A 109 -10.46 -6.93 1.95
CA ILE A 109 -9.96 -7.03 3.33
C ILE A 109 -8.57 -7.65 3.38
N ASN A 110 -8.37 -8.79 2.73
CA ASN A 110 -7.07 -9.47 2.76
C ASN A 110 -5.98 -8.63 2.07
N LEU A 111 -6.30 -7.97 0.94
CA LEU A 111 -5.37 -7.04 0.31
C LEU A 111 -5.00 -5.88 1.23
N GLN A 112 -5.97 -5.28 1.95
CA GLN A 112 -5.68 -4.24 2.93
C GLN A 112 -4.74 -4.72 4.04
N LEU A 113 -5.04 -5.87 4.67
CA LEU A 113 -4.22 -6.38 5.77
C LEU A 113 -2.79 -6.73 5.35
N HIS A 114 -2.61 -7.44 4.22
CA HIS A 114 -1.28 -7.77 3.73
C HIS A 114 -0.51 -6.53 3.25
N THR A 115 -1.19 -5.56 2.65
CA THR A 115 -0.54 -4.30 2.24
C THR A 115 -0.14 -3.48 3.46
N ALA A 116 -0.99 -3.36 4.49
CA ALA A 116 -0.65 -2.72 5.76
C ALA A 116 0.58 -3.37 6.42
N SER A 117 0.63 -4.71 6.45
CA SER A 117 1.78 -5.46 6.92
C SER A 117 3.05 -5.06 6.15
N ILE A 118 3.01 -5.02 4.82
CA ILE A 118 4.16 -4.58 4.03
C ILE A 118 4.55 -3.14 4.40
N CYS A 119 3.61 -2.20 4.46
CA CYS A 119 3.88 -0.78 4.75
C CYS A 119 4.62 -0.59 6.08
N ILE A 120 4.11 -1.15 7.18
CA ILE A 120 4.73 -0.94 8.50
C ILE A 120 6.11 -1.62 8.57
N HIS A 121 6.26 -2.83 8.03
CA HIS A 121 7.50 -3.58 8.11
C HIS A 121 8.60 -2.98 7.22
N ARG A 122 8.24 -2.35 6.09
CA ARG A 122 9.21 -1.60 5.26
C ARG A 122 9.77 -0.40 6.02
N VAL A 123 8.91 0.46 6.59
CA VAL A 123 9.39 1.62 7.36
C VAL A 123 10.16 1.17 8.59
N GLY A 124 9.71 0.11 9.28
CA GLY A 124 10.43 -0.49 10.40
C GLY A 124 11.84 -0.97 10.03
N ALA A 125 11.99 -1.66 8.90
CA ALA A 125 13.29 -2.13 8.43
C ALA A 125 14.23 -0.95 8.08
N VAL A 126 13.71 0.12 7.47
CA VAL A 126 14.49 1.33 7.19
C VAL A 126 14.93 2.02 8.49
N GLN A 127 14.02 2.20 9.45
CA GLN A 127 14.36 2.79 10.75
C GLN A 127 15.37 1.92 11.53
N ALA A 128 15.22 0.60 11.50
CA ALA A 128 16.16 -0.32 12.15
C ALA A 128 17.58 -0.20 11.55
N LYS A 129 17.69 -0.10 10.22
CA LYS A 129 18.97 0.13 9.52
C LYS A 129 19.55 1.51 9.85
N LYS A 130 18.73 2.57 9.74
CA LYS A 130 19.14 3.96 9.99
C LYS A 130 19.72 4.17 11.39
N HIS A 131 19.14 3.49 12.38
CA HIS A 131 19.51 3.62 13.78
C HIS A 131 20.39 2.49 14.31
N ASN A 132 20.88 1.60 13.45
CA ASN A 132 21.72 0.44 13.82
C ASN A 132 21.12 -0.39 14.97
N ILE A 133 19.81 -0.65 14.92
CA ILE A 133 19.14 -1.55 15.85
C ILE A 133 19.63 -2.98 15.61
N SER A 134 19.54 -3.85 16.62
CA SER A 134 20.04 -5.23 16.56
C SER A 134 19.59 -5.99 15.30
N ALA A 135 20.49 -6.82 14.77
CA ALA A 135 20.24 -7.62 13.58
C ALA A 135 19.00 -8.53 13.73
N ASP A 136 18.70 -9.00 14.94
CA ASP A 136 17.52 -9.80 15.22
C ASP A 136 16.21 -9.03 14.97
N VAL A 137 16.13 -7.77 15.43
CA VAL A 137 14.95 -6.93 15.20
C VAL A 137 14.78 -6.64 13.72
N LEU A 138 15.88 -6.30 13.03
CA LEU A 138 15.85 -6.08 11.58
C LEU A 138 15.38 -7.33 10.84
N SER A 139 15.97 -8.49 11.14
CA SER A 139 15.63 -9.78 10.52
C SER A 139 14.16 -10.14 10.74
N ASN A 140 13.67 -10.03 11.98
CA ASN A 140 12.27 -10.31 12.31
C ASN A 140 11.30 -9.35 11.58
N THR A 141 11.67 -8.08 11.46
CA THR A 141 10.87 -7.08 10.72
C THR A 141 10.82 -7.42 9.23
N GLN A 142 11.96 -7.78 8.63
CA GLN A 142 12.04 -8.12 7.21
C GLN A 142 11.36 -9.46 6.88
N ALA A 143 11.37 -10.42 7.80
CA ALA A 143 10.76 -11.75 7.61
C ALA A 143 9.26 -11.72 7.31
N ARG A 144 8.58 -10.59 7.56
CA ARG A 144 7.14 -10.41 7.27
C ARG A 144 6.85 -9.95 5.85
N LEU A 145 7.84 -9.43 5.12
CA LEU A 145 7.65 -8.80 3.82
C LEU A 145 7.28 -9.82 2.73
N VAL A 146 8.14 -10.80 2.47
CA VAL A 146 7.94 -11.79 1.40
C VAL A 146 6.65 -12.60 1.58
N PRO A 147 6.31 -13.13 2.77
CA PRO A 147 5.04 -13.84 2.97
C PRO A 147 3.81 -12.96 2.71
N SER A 148 3.87 -11.67 3.06
CA SER A 148 2.76 -10.74 2.79
C SER A 148 2.62 -10.44 1.29
N ALA A 149 3.74 -10.28 0.58
CA ALA A 149 3.76 -10.11 -0.87
C ALA A 149 3.25 -11.37 -1.60
N ASP A 150 3.61 -12.56 -1.12
CA ASP A 150 3.11 -13.84 -1.63
C ASP A 150 1.60 -13.96 -1.47
N ALA A 151 1.06 -13.55 -0.33
CA ALA A 151 -0.38 -13.55 -0.13
C ALA A 151 -1.09 -12.61 -1.12
N ILE A 152 -0.58 -11.39 -1.34
CA ILE A 152 -1.11 -10.45 -2.34
C ILE A 152 -1.06 -11.07 -3.74
N PHE A 153 0.09 -11.65 -4.13
CA PHE A 153 0.26 -12.30 -5.43
C PHE A 153 -0.78 -13.41 -5.64
N ASN A 154 -0.94 -14.29 -4.65
CA ASN A 154 -1.87 -15.40 -4.72
C ASN A 154 -3.33 -14.93 -4.75
N ILE A 155 -3.67 -13.88 -3.99
CA ILE A 155 -5.00 -13.27 -4.04
C ILE A 155 -5.28 -12.77 -5.46
N ILE A 156 -4.39 -11.98 -6.06
CA ILE A 156 -4.56 -11.44 -7.41
C ILE A 156 -4.65 -12.59 -8.44
N ALA A 157 -3.75 -13.56 -8.37
CA ALA A 157 -3.69 -14.68 -9.31
C ALA A 157 -4.89 -15.62 -9.23
N SER A 158 -5.57 -15.68 -8.08
CA SER A 158 -6.73 -16.56 -7.87
C SER A 158 -8.05 -16.03 -8.44
N GLN A 159 -8.05 -14.81 -8.99
CA GLN A 159 -9.30 -14.10 -9.29
C GLN A 159 -9.72 -14.31 -10.74
N PRO A 160 -11.02 -14.56 -10.99
CA PRO A 160 -11.48 -14.93 -12.33
C PRO A 160 -11.39 -13.75 -13.32
N ASP A 161 -11.59 -12.52 -12.84
CA ASP A 161 -11.50 -11.30 -13.64
C ASP A 161 -10.53 -10.32 -12.97
N VAL A 162 -9.24 -10.54 -13.23
CA VAL A 162 -8.16 -9.69 -12.70
C VAL A 162 -8.30 -8.25 -13.20
N THR A 163 -8.69 -8.04 -14.46
CA THR A 163 -8.83 -6.68 -15.01
C THR A 163 -9.87 -5.87 -14.25
N ALA A 164 -11.04 -6.46 -13.96
CA ALA A 164 -12.08 -5.78 -13.18
C ALA A 164 -11.63 -5.41 -11.76
N MET A 165 -10.79 -6.22 -11.12
CA MET A 165 -10.26 -5.91 -9.79
C MET A 165 -9.45 -4.63 -9.74
N PHE A 166 -8.62 -4.38 -10.75
CA PHE A 166 -7.78 -3.19 -10.82
C PHE A 166 -8.57 -1.90 -11.04
N GLY A 167 -9.89 -1.98 -11.23
CA GLY A 167 -10.79 -0.83 -11.05
C GLY A 167 -10.78 -0.26 -9.62
N ASN A 168 -10.33 -1.04 -8.63
CA ASN A 168 -10.05 -0.56 -7.28
C ASN A 168 -8.57 -0.15 -7.14
N PRO A 169 -8.23 1.14 -6.92
CA PRO A 169 -6.86 1.61 -6.77
C PRO A 169 -6.04 0.90 -5.69
N LEU A 170 -6.70 0.35 -4.66
CA LEU A 170 -6.05 -0.47 -3.64
C LEU A 170 -5.34 -1.69 -4.25
N VAL A 171 -5.95 -2.33 -5.25
CA VAL A 171 -5.38 -3.52 -5.90
C VAL A 171 -4.10 -3.14 -6.63
N THR A 172 -4.10 -2.01 -7.34
CA THR A 172 -2.90 -1.48 -7.97
C THR A 172 -1.80 -1.17 -6.96
N PHE A 173 -2.16 -0.52 -5.85
CA PHE A 173 -1.20 -0.21 -4.79
C PHE A 173 -0.62 -1.48 -4.16
N ALA A 174 -1.46 -2.47 -3.84
CA ALA A 174 -1.04 -3.75 -3.31
C ALA A 174 -0.10 -4.49 -4.27
N ALA A 175 -0.44 -4.52 -5.57
CA ALA A 175 0.39 -5.12 -6.61
C ALA A 175 1.77 -4.43 -6.69
N TYR A 176 1.81 -3.10 -6.72
CA TYR A 176 3.05 -2.33 -6.71
C TYR A 176 3.91 -2.66 -5.48
N MET A 177 3.32 -2.66 -4.29
CA MET A 177 4.03 -2.97 -3.04
C MET A 177 4.58 -4.40 -3.03
N ALA A 178 3.82 -5.38 -3.52
CA ALA A 178 4.27 -6.76 -3.64
C ALA A 178 5.40 -6.91 -4.67
N THR A 179 5.29 -6.29 -5.85
CA THR A 179 6.36 -6.27 -6.86
C THR A 179 7.65 -5.70 -6.29
N TYR A 180 7.56 -4.64 -5.48
CA TYR A 180 8.74 -4.03 -4.86
C TYR A 180 9.39 -4.96 -3.83
N VAL A 181 8.59 -5.62 -2.99
CA VAL A 181 9.13 -6.60 -2.04
C VAL A 181 9.86 -7.73 -2.75
N PHE A 182 9.29 -8.27 -3.85
CA PHE A 182 9.95 -9.29 -4.64
C PHE A 182 11.23 -8.79 -5.31
N LEU A 183 11.25 -7.53 -5.76
CA LEU A 183 12.45 -6.87 -6.27
C LEU A 183 13.55 -6.82 -5.20
N GLU A 184 13.25 -6.36 -3.99
CA GLU A 184 14.22 -6.29 -2.88
C GLU A 184 14.74 -7.68 -2.49
N ASP A 185 13.87 -8.68 -2.44
CA ASP A 185 14.24 -10.07 -2.14
C ASP A 185 15.15 -10.66 -3.22
N TYR A 186 14.86 -10.40 -4.50
CA TYR A 186 15.73 -10.83 -5.59
C TYR A 186 17.08 -10.10 -5.57
N VAL A 187 17.11 -8.78 -5.36
CA VAL A 187 18.37 -8.01 -5.24
C VAL A 187 19.23 -8.56 -4.11
N SER A 188 18.63 -8.85 -2.96
CA SER A 188 19.37 -9.23 -1.75
C SER A 188 19.76 -10.71 -1.70
N ALA A 189 18.86 -11.61 -2.12
CA ALA A 189 19.01 -13.06 -1.95
C ALA A 189 19.06 -13.85 -3.26
N GLN A 190 18.96 -13.19 -4.43
CA GLN A 190 18.91 -13.84 -5.75
C GLN A 190 17.79 -14.90 -5.85
N ASN A 191 16.67 -14.66 -5.16
CA ASN A 191 15.53 -15.56 -5.13
C ASN A 191 14.77 -15.56 -6.48
N ARG A 192 14.89 -16.66 -7.22
CA ARG A 192 14.26 -16.84 -8.54
C ARG A 192 12.74 -16.88 -8.50
N THR A 193 12.15 -17.35 -7.41
CA THR A 193 10.69 -17.32 -7.25
C THR A 193 10.19 -15.88 -7.12
N SER A 194 10.92 -15.03 -6.41
CA SER A 194 10.61 -13.60 -6.29
C SER A 194 10.77 -12.90 -7.64
N GLU A 195 11.84 -13.16 -8.38
CA GLU A 195 12.03 -12.64 -9.75
C GLU A 195 10.86 -12.98 -10.68
N MET A 196 10.39 -14.23 -10.65
CA MET A 196 9.25 -14.68 -11.46
C MET A 196 7.95 -13.94 -11.08
N LYS A 197 7.64 -13.84 -9.79
CA LYS A 197 6.43 -13.16 -9.31
C LYS A 197 6.47 -11.65 -9.56
N MET A 198 7.63 -11.03 -9.38
CA MET A 198 7.89 -9.63 -9.73
C MET A 198 7.61 -9.39 -11.21
N THR A 199 8.17 -10.22 -12.09
CA THR A 199 7.99 -10.10 -13.55
C THR A 199 6.53 -10.25 -13.94
N ALA A 200 5.84 -11.26 -13.40
CA ALA A 200 4.42 -11.49 -13.67
C ALA A 200 3.54 -10.30 -13.22
N LEU A 201 3.76 -9.75 -12.03
CA LEU A 201 3.02 -8.56 -11.57
C LEU A 201 3.34 -7.32 -12.40
N MET A 202 4.60 -7.16 -12.83
CA MET A 202 5.01 -6.05 -13.69
C MET A 202 4.30 -6.12 -15.06
N GLU A 203 4.32 -7.27 -15.72
CA GLU A 203 3.64 -7.49 -17.00
C GLU A 203 2.12 -7.29 -16.89
N LEU A 204 1.54 -7.72 -15.78
CA LEU A 204 0.13 -7.50 -15.46
C LEU A 204 -0.18 -6.00 -15.33
N MET A 205 0.61 -5.26 -14.55
CA MET A 205 0.43 -3.81 -14.39
C MET A 205 0.64 -3.06 -15.71
N ILE A 206 1.58 -3.48 -16.56
CA ILE A 206 1.75 -2.88 -17.90
C ILE A 206 0.49 -3.09 -18.74
N THR A 207 -0.02 -4.32 -18.76
CA THR A 207 -1.19 -4.68 -19.57
C THR A 207 -2.42 -3.90 -19.15
N ILE A 208 -2.72 -3.86 -17.84
CA ILE A 208 -3.86 -3.11 -17.28
C ILE A 208 -3.64 -1.60 -17.40
N GLY A 209 -2.41 -1.13 -17.30
CA GLY A 209 -2.04 0.28 -17.41
C GLY A 209 -2.44 0.92 -18.75
N ARG A 210 -2.61 0.14 -19.81
CA ARG A 210 -3.08 0.66 -21.11
C ARG A 210 -4.48 1.27 -21.04
N GLU A 211 -5.30 0.81 -20.10
CA GLU A 211 -6.68 1.26 -19.93
C GLU A 211 -6.93 1.92 -18.57
N ASN A 212 -6.00 1.75 -17.61
CA ASN A 212 -6.12 2.27 -16.25
C ASN A 212 -4.94 3.20 -15.91
N PRO A 213 -5.14 4.53 -15.84
CA PRO A 213 -4.06 5.49 -15.59
C PRO A 213 -3.36 5.32 -14.24
N VAL A 214 -4.09 4.87 -13.22
CA VAL A 214 -3.54 4.60 -11.89
C VAL A 214 -2.55 3.44 -11.98
N THR A 215 -2.93 2.35 -12.64
CA THR A 215 -2.05 1.21 -12.88
C THR A 215 -0.88 1.52 -13.80
N ALA A 216 -1.09 2.36 -14.82
CA ALA A 216 -0.02 2.83 -15.68
C ALA A 216 1.06 3.56 -14.88
N SER A 217 0.65 4.45 -13.97
CA SER A 217 1.57 5.14 -13.09
C SER A 217 2.39 4.18 -12.21
N ALA A 218 1.75 3.16 -11.63
CA ALA A 218 2.47 2.15 -10.85
C ALA A 218 3.49 1.38 -11.71
N ALA A 219 3.11 0.97 -12.92
CA ALA A 219 4.00 0.29 -13.86
C ALA A 219 5.21 1.16 -14.22
N ILE A 220 5.00 2.43 -14.56
CA ILE A 220 6.07 3.38 -14.92
C ILE A 220 7.05 3.57 -13.74
N GLN A 221 6.52 3.75 -12.53
CA GLN A 221 7.36 3.92 -11.33
C GLN A 221 8.19 2.66 -11.04
N MET A 222 7.57 1.48 -11.17
CA MET A 222 8.29 0.22 -10.99
C MET A 222 9.37 0.01 -12.06
N ALA A 223 9.10 0.38 -13.32
CA ALA A 223 10.10 0.32 -14.39
C ALA A 223 11.34 1.18 -14.09
N HIS A 224 11.14 2.37 -13.51
CA HIS A 224 12.24 3.21 -13.09
C HIS A 224 13.07 2.59 -11.95
N GLU A 225 12.43 1.94 -10.98
CA GLU A 225 13.14 1.23 -9.90
C GLU A 225 13.89 -0.01 -10.41
N LEU A 226 13.32 -0.78 -11.33
CA LEU A 226 13.99 -1.90 -12.01
C LEU A 226 15.25 -1.44 -12.78
N ARG A 227 15.17 -0.28 -13.45
CA ARG A 227 16.32 0.31 -14.12
C ARG A 227 17.38 0.79 -13.13
N LYS A 228 16.97 1.45 -12.03
CA LYS A 228 17.85 1.99 -10.99
C LYS A 228 18.61 0.90 -10.24
N THR A 229 17.98 -0.24 -9.99
CA THR A 229 18.61 -1.41 -9.37
C THR A 229 19.57 -2.14 -10.32
N GLY A 230 19.52 -1.85 -11.62
CA GLY A 230 20.35 -2.50 -12.64
C GLY A 230 19.87 -3.90 -13.06
N ILE A 231 18.71 -4.33 -12.56
CA ILE A 231 18.14 -5.65 -12.87
C ILE A 231 17.62 -5.70 -14.31
N ASP A 232 16.96 -4.63 -14.76
CA ASP A 232 16.45 -4.54 -16.12
C ASP A 232 16.62 -3.12 -16.67
N ALA A 233 17.69 -2.93 -17.45
CA ALA A 233 17.97 -1.66 -18.11
C ALA A 233 16.89 -1.28 -19.15
N SER A 234 16.18 -2.28 -19.70
CA SER A 234 15.11 -2.10 -20.70
C SER A 234 13.73 -1.88 -20.09
N ALA A 235 13.60 -1.93 -18.75
CA ALA A 235 12.30 -1.86 -18.08
C ALA A 235 11.50 -0.60 -18.46
N VAL A 236 12.19 0.53 -18.66
CA VAL A 236 11.56 1.81 -19.06
C VAL A 236 11.08 1.79 -20.51
N ASP A 237 11.77 1.06 -21.39
CA ASP A 237 11.34 0.90 -22.79
C ASP A 237 10.02 0.12 -22.87
N LYS A 238 9.82 -0.85 -21.96
CA LYS A 238 8.59 -1.67 -21.87
C LYS A 238 7.34 -0.88 -21.47
N VAL A 239 7.49 0.31 -20.90
CA VAL A 239 6.38 1.20 -20.47
C VAL A 239 6.27 2.45 -21.32
N GLN A 240 7.02 2.56 -22.42
CA GLN A 240 7.07 3.76 -23.25
C GLN A 240 5.68 4.13 -23.82
N ASP A 241 4.87 3.13 -24.16
CA ASP A 241 3.49 3.32 -24.62
C ASP A 241 2.58 3.92 -23.54
N LEU A 242 2.84 3.60 -22.27
CA LEU A 242 2.10 4.14 -21.12
C LEU A 242 2.47 5.60 -20.80
N MET A 243 3.64 6.07 -21.24
CA MET A 243 4.14 7.42 -20.97
C MET A 243 3.59 8.50 -21.92
N GLY A 244 2.70 8.14 -22.85
CA GLY A 244 2.07 9.08 -23.79
C GLY A 244 1.18 10.13 -23.12
N GLU A 245 0.94 11.26 -23.82
CA GLU A 245 0.34 12.51 -23.31
C GLU A 245 -1.06 12.38 -22.65
N GLY A 246 -1.76 11.25 -22.83
CA GLY A 246 -3.08 11.00 -22.27
C GLY A 246 -3.09 10.30 -20.90
N ILE A 247 -2.09 9.47 -20.61
CA ILE A 247 -2.02 8.64 -19.39
C ILE A 247 -1.10 9.28 -18.34
N ALA A 248 -0.06 10.00 -18.79
CA ALA A 248 0.88 10.74 -17.93
C ALA A 248 0.23 11.88 -17.11
N LYS A 249 -1.05 12.21 -17.35
CA LYS A 249 -1.81 13.20 -16.58
C LYS A 249 -2.58 12.61 -15.38
N GLY A 250 -2.53 11.30 -15.18
CA GLY A 250 -3.10 10.63 -14.01
C GLY A 250 -2.27 10.86 -12.73
N PRO A 251 -2.88 10.77 -11.53
CA PRO A 251 -2.16 10.93 -10.26
C PRO A 251 -1.05 9.87 -10.12
N LEU A 252 0.13 10.25 -9.59
CA LEU A 252 1.17 9.26 -9.30
C LEU A 252 0.80 8.47 -8.05
N LEU A 253 0.89 7.15 -8.13
CA LEU A 253 0.55 6.28 -7.01
C LEU A 253 1.58 6.29 -5.86
N GLY A 254 2.77 6.89 -6.00
CA GLY A 254 3.74 6.78 -4.92
C GLY A 254 5.21 6.98 -5.29
N GLN A 255 5.83 8.12 -4.99
CA GLN A 255 7.29 8.19 -4.93
C GLN A 255 7.78 7.58 -3.62
N GLN A 256 8.55 6.49 -3.71
CA GLN A 256 9.20 5.92 -2.53
C GLN A 256 10.41 6.77 -2.12
N ASN A 257 10.44 7.23 -0.87
CA ASN A 257 11.66 7.75 -0.27
C ASN A 257 12.46 6.58 0.31
N THR A 258 13.47 6.10 -0.43
CA THR A 258 14.36 5.02 0.05
C THR A 258 15.11 5.34 1.33
N ALA A 259 15.27 6.62 1.71
CA ALA A 259 15.90 7.02 2.96
C ALA A 259 14.96 6.92 4.18
N GLU A 260 13.64 6.97 3.95
CA GLU A 260 12.62 6.97 5.00
C GLU A 260 11.78 5.68 5.02
N GLY A 261 11.74 4.94 3.91
CA GLY A 261 10.91 3.74 3.75
C GLY A 261 9.43 4.06 3.46
N SER A 262 9.09 5.35 3.34
CA SER A 262 7.75 5.86 3.03
C SER A 262 7.46 5.80 1.52
N VAL A 263 6.20 5.52 1.14
CA VAL A 263 5.72 5.52 -0.26
C VAL A 263 4.75 6.67 -0.47
N LEU A 264 5.24 7.86 -0.84
CA LEU A 264 4.46 9.10 -0.89
C LEU A 264 3.58 9.17 -2.13
N PHE A 265 2.25 9.11 -2.01
CA PHE A 265 1.33 9.40 -3.13
C PHE A 265 1.51 10.86 -3.57
N CYS A 266 2.23 11.10 -4.68
CA CYS A 266 2.44 12.45 -5.22
C CYS A 266 1.39 12.78 -6.30
N PRO A 267 0.75 13.96 -6.28
CA PRO A 267 0.30 14.57 -7.53
C PRO A 267 1.54 14.86 -8.40
N PHE A 268 1.40 14.78 -9.73
CA PHE A 268 2.49 15.07 -10.65
C PHE A 268 2.93 16.54 -10.51
N ASP A 269 4.13 16.79 -10.01
CA ASP A 269 4.87 17.99 -10.42
C ASP A 269 5.64 17.63 -11.68
N GLY A 270 5.40 18.38 -12.75
CA GLY A 270 6.05 18.18 -14.05
C GLY A 270 7.58 18.17 -13.91
N PRO A 271 8.30 17.65 -14.93
CA PRO A 271 9.74 17.47 -14.85
C PRO A 271 10.43 18.78 -14.46
N SER A 272 10.96 18.83 -13.24
CA SER A 272 11.87 19.87 -12.78
C SER A 272 13.24 19.63 -13.44
N GLY A 273 13.28 19.87 -14.75
CA GLY A 273 14.50 19.95 -15.54
C GLY A 273 14.51 21.29 -16.27
N PRO A 274 15.70 21.85 -16.56
CA PRO A 274 15.77 23.05 -17.39
C PRO A 274 15.12 22.74 -18.75
N ALA A 275 14.27 23.66 -19.21
CA ALA A 275 13.58 23.52 -20.49
C ALA A 275 14.57 23.22 -21.62
N PRO A 276 14.21 22.40 -22.62
CA PRO A 276 15.07 22.15 -23.77
C PRO A 276 15.38 23.49 -24.46
N PRO A 277 16.62 23.71 -24.91
CA PRO A 277 16.97 24.94 -25.61
C PRO A 277 16.15 25.04 -26.90
N GLY A 278 15.27 26.04 -26.99
CA GLY A 278 14.51 26.33 -28.21
C GLY A 278 13.04 26.73 -28.03
N VAL A 279 12.48 26.78 -26.82
CA VAL A 279 11.08 27.23 -26.62
C VAL A 279 11.05 28.71 -26.20
N PRO A 280 10.43 29.62 -26.97
CA PRO A 280 10.34 31.04 -26.62
C PRO A 280 9.58 31.27 -25.31
N SER A 281 10.14 32.07 -24.42
CA SER A 281 9.69 32.28 -23.04
C SER A 281 8.43 33.14 -22.85
N GLU A 282 7.54 33.24 -23.84
CA GLU A 282 6.40 34.19 -23.77
C GLU A 282 5.05 33.60 -23.35
N ILE A 283 4.94 32.30 -23.04
CA ILE A 283 3.63 31.68 -22.69
C ILE A 283 3.33 31.66 -21.18
N LEU A 284 4.21 32.16 -20.30
CA LEU A 284 4.01 32.19 -18.84
C LEU A 284 3.83 33.58 -18.23
N ARG A 285 3.28 34.53 -18.98
CA ARG A 285 2.71 35.77 -18.43
C ARG A 285 1.34 36.07 -19.02
N GLY A 286 0.32 35.46 -18.44
CA GLY A 286 -1.06 35.81 -18.73
C GLY A 286 -2.02 35.22 -17.73
N ASN A 287 -2.69 36.10 -16.99
CA ASN A 287 -3.94 35.87 -16.25
C ASN A 287 -3.84 35.44 -14.78
N LEU A 288 -3.27 36.33 -13.98
CA LEU A 288 -3.85 36.66 -12.67
C LEU A 288 -4.12 38.17 -12.61
N SER A 289 -5.16 38.61 -13.31
CA SER A 289 -5.78 39.91 -13.03
C SER A 289 -7.17 39.99 -13.69
N GLY A 290 -8.19 40.05 -12.83
CA GLY A 290 -9.54 40.44 -13.18
C GLY A 290 -10.50 39.27 -13.33
N PHE A 291 -11.70 39.27 -12.78
CA PHE A 291 -12.57 40.21 -12.05
C PHE A 291 -13.79 39.34 -11.63
N PRO A 292 -14.84 39.87 -10.97
CA PRO A 292 -14.95 40.89 -9.93
C PRO A 292 -15.36 40.29 -8.56
#